data_AF-G4CLV6-F1
#
_entry.id   AF-G4CLV6-F1
#
_cell.length_a   1.000
_cell.length_b   1.000
_cell.length_c   1.000
_cell.angle_alpha   90.00
_cell.angle_beta   90.00
_cell.angle_gamma   90.00
#
_symmetry.space_group_name_H-M   'P 1'
#
loop_
_entity.id
_entity.type
_entity.pdbx_description
1 polymer ?
#
loop_
_entity_poly.entity_id
_entity_poly.type
_entity_poly.pdbx_seq_one_letter_code
_entity_poly.pdbx_strand_id
1 'polypeptide(L)'
;MTKALAEAVAVTGGVFPLLSPVLGWIGVFMTGSVVNNNTLFAPVQSIVAQHLSIDPALLVQANTAGGTMAKLVSPQSIAIATAAVGKAGQESALLKMTLKYSIGLLIFVCIWTFVLASLL
;
A
#
# COMPACT_ATOMS: atom_id res chain seq x y z
N MET A 1 17.73 10.02 4.10
CA MET A 1 16.31 9.69 4.37
C MET A 1 15.47 10.95 4.50
N THR A 2 15.86 11.95 5.31
CA THR A 2 15.17 13.25 5.45
C THR A 2 15.03 14.06 4.15
N LYS A 3 16.03 14.07 3.25
CA LYS A 3 15.92 14.78 1.95
C LYS A 3 14.84 14.21 1.01
N ALA A 4 14.82 12.90 0.81
CA ALA A 4 13.81 12.24 -0.03
C ALA A 4 12.40 12.40 0.55
N LEU A 5 12.30 12.45 1.88
CA LEU A 5 11.03 12.72 2.58
C LEU A 5 10.57 14.16 2.38
N ALA A 6 11.47 15.14 2.49
CA ALA A 6 11.19 16.54 2.25
C ALA A 6 10.80 16.81 0.78
N GLU A 7 11.46 16.17 -0.19
CA GLU A 7 11.06 16.22 -1.61
C GLU A 7 9.71 15.55 -1.85
N ALA A 8 9.47 14.37 -1.26
CA ALA A 8 8.18 13.70 -1.38
C ALA A 8 7.05 14.59 -0.86
N VAL A 9 7.22 15.21 0.33
CA VAL A 9 6.28 16.16 0.93
C VAL A 9 6.09 17.39 0.04
N ALA A 10 7.18 17.98 -0.47
CA ALA A 10 7.14 19.19 -1.29
C ALA A 10 6.47 18.99 -2.66
N VAL A 11 6.61 17.80 -3.27
CA VAL A 11 6.03 17.48 -4.57
C VAL A 11 4.56 17.04 -4.45
N THR A 12 4.16 16.43 -3.34
CA THR A 12 2.82 15.85 -3.20
C THR A 12 1.81 16.72 -2.48
N GLY A 13 2.21 17.64 -1.59
CA GLY A 13 1.31 18.55 -0.90
C GLY A 13 0.07 17.86 -0.32
N GLY A 14 -1.11 18.50 -0.40
CA GLY A 14 -2.39 17.93 0.06
C GLY A 14 -2.86 16.68 -0.71
N VAL A 15 -2.16 16.25 -1.76
CA VAL A 15 -2.49 15.05 -2.54
C VAL A 15 -1.81 13.80 -1.96
N PHE A 16 -0.82 13.93 -1.07
CA PHE A 16 -0.12 12.77 -0.49
C PHE A 16 -1.04 11.70 0.12
N PRO A 17 -2.15 12.03 0.83
CA PRO A 17 -3.06 11.01 1.35
C PRO A 17 -3.64 10.09 0.27
N LEU A 18 -3.82 10.58 -0.94
CA LEU A 18 -4.26 9.78 -2.09
C LEU A 18 -3.18 8.76 -2.51
N LEU A 19 -1.91 9.12 -2.40
CA LEU A 19 -0.76 8.29 -2.80
C LEU A 19 -0.27 7.38 -1.67
N SER A 20 -0.59 7.70 -0.41
CA SER A 20 -0.16 6.97 0.77
C SER A 20 -0.43 5.45 0.71
N PRO A 21 -1.64 4.98 0.31
CA PRO A 21 -1.90 3.54 0.15
C PRO A 21 -1.04 2.85 -0.92
N VAL A 22 -0.62 3.57 -1.97
CA VAL A 22 0.20 3.01 -3.07
C VAL A 22 1.58 2.61 -2.55
N LEU A 23 2.16 3.40 -1.64
CA LEU A 23 3.44 3.05 -0.99
C LEU A 23 3.32 1.72 -0.23
N GLY A 24 2.26 1.56 0.55
CA GLY A 24 1.99 0.32 1.27
C GLY A 24 1.76 -0.87 0.32
N TRP A 25 1.05 -0.64 -0.79
CA TRP A 25 0.82 -1.65 -1.81
C TRP A 25 2.12 -2.17 -2.42
N ILE A 26 3.02 -1.25 -2.83
CA ILE A 26 4.32 -1.61 -3.41
C ILE A 26 5.17 -2.36 -2.38
N GLY A 27 5.22 -1.87 -1.14
CA GLY A 27 6.02 -2.50 -0.09
C GLY A 27 5.55 -3.92 0.24
N VAL A 28 4.24 -4.19 0.29
CA VAL A 28 3.73 -5.56 0.49
C VAL A 28 3.88 -6.44 -0.75
N PHE A 29 3.75 -5.89 -1.95
CA PHE A 29 4.02 -6.64 -3.18
C PHE A 29 5.45 -7.18 -3.20
N MET A 30 6.43 -6.35 -2.81
CA MET A 30 7.84 -6.72 -2.75
C MET A 30 8.18 -7.63 -1.55
N THR A 31 7.69 -7.30 -0.35
CA THR A 31 8.06 -8.01 0.89
C THR A 31 7.26 -9.28 1.11
N GLY A 32 6.07 -9.40 0.53
CA GLY A 32 5.14 -10.48 0.83
C GLY A 32 4.61 -10.47 2.27
N SER A 33 4.75 -9.39 3.05
CA SER A 33 4.29 -9.34 4.45
C SER A 33 3.83 -7.94 4.85
N VAL A 34 2.60 -7.84 5.36
CA VAL A 34 2.06 -6.56 5.88
C VAL A 34 2.84 -6.10 7.11
N VAL A 35 3.29 -7.05 7.96
CA VAL A 35 4.11 -6.74 9.13
C VAL A 35 5.44 -6.12 8.71
N ASN A 36 6.17 -6.76 7.77
CA ASN A 36 7.46 -6.25 7.30
C ASN A 36 7.29 -4.89 6.60
N ASN A 37 6.24 -4.75 5.79
CA ASN A 37 5.91 -3.47 5.17
C ASN A 37 5.66 -2.37 6.20
N ASN A 38 4.90 -2.64 7.27
CA ASN A 38 4.62 -1.65 8.30
C ASN A 38 5.88 -1.30 9.10
N THR A 39 6.74 -2.27 9.41
CA THR A 39 8.05 -1.98 10.03
C THR A 39 8.90 -1.04 9.18
N LEU A 40 8.84 -1.15 7.85
CA LEU A 40 9.63 -0.33 6.92
C LEU A 40 9.01 1.05 6.63
N PHE A 41 7.70 1.10 6.38
CA PHE A 41 7.04 2.28 5.82
C PHE A 41 6.09 3.01 6.77
N ALA A 42 5.62 2.40 7.87
CA ALA A 42 4.79 3.13 8.84
C ALA A 42 5.53 4.31 9.49
N PRO A 43 6.83 4.21 9.86
CA PRO A 43 7.58 5.37 10.35
C PRO A 43 7.68 6.50 9.32
N VAL A 44 7.87 6.15 8.05
CA VAL A 44 7.93 7.10 6.93
C VAL A 44 6.60 7.84 6.80
N GLN A 45 5.48 7.12 6.80
CA GLN A 45 4.12 7.66 6.71
C GLN A 45 3.79 8.59 7.89
N SER A 46 4.21 8.20 9.10
CA SER A 46 4.03 9.01 10.32
C SER A 46 4.78 10.34 10.22
N ILE A 47 6.04 10.33 9.79
CA ILE A 47 6.83 11.56 9.63
C ILE A 47 6.24 12.45 8.52
N VAL A 48 5.80 11.88 7.40
CA VAL A 48 5.10 12.67 6.35
C VAL A 48 3.82 13.30 6.88
N ALA A 49 3.01 12.56 7.63
CA ALA A 49 1.78 13.07 8.22
C ALA A 49 2.05 14.29 9.12
N GLN A 50 3.07 14.21 9.98
CA GLN A 50 3.49 15.31 10.85
C GLN A 50 3.92 16.55 10.05
N HIS A 51 4.63 16.38 8.93
CA HIS A 51 5.01 17.49 8.07
C HIS A 51 3.81 18.12 7.33
N LEU A 52 2.80 17.33 6.99
CA LEU A 52 1.60 17.78 6.31
C LEU A 52 0.48 18.25 7.26
N SER A 53 0.72 18.22 8.58
CA SER A 53 -0.30 18.50 9.61
C SER A 53 -1.55 17.61 9.49
N ILE A 54 -1.36 16.35 9.07
CA ILE A 54 -2.39 15.32 8.98
C ILE A 54 -2.23 14.36 10.16
N ASP A 55 -3.31 13.76 10.63
CA ASP A 55 -3.24 12.70 11.66
C ASP A 55 -2.30 11.56 11.22
N PRO A 56 -1.19 11.31 11.95
CA PRO A 56 -0.28 10.21 11.65
C PRO A 56 -0.96 8.84 11.63
N ALA A 57 -2.00 8.65 12.45
CA ALA A 57 -2.73 7.39 12.46
C ALA A 57 -3.44 7.12 11.13
N LEU A 58 -3.89 8.16 10.42
CA LEU A 58 -4.56 8.02 9.13
C LEU A 58 -3.60 7.47 8.06
N LEU A 59 -2.41 8.06 7.91
CA LEU A 59 -1.45 7.64 6.88
C LEU A 59 -0.81 6.28 7.19
N VAL A 60 -0.60 5.97 8.48
CA VAL A 60 -0.12 4.63 8.90
C VAL A 60 -1.17 3.55 8.62
N GLN A 61 -2.45 3.84 8.85
CA GLN A 61 -3.54 2.93 8.50
C GLN A 61 -3.70 2.79 6.99
N ALA A 62 -3.60 3.89 6.24
CA ALA A 62 -3.61 3.90 4.78
C ALA A 62 -2.51 3.01 4.18
N ASN A 63 -1.30 3.05 4.74
CA ASN A 63 -0.20 2.15 4.38
C ASN A 63 -0.55 0.68 4.59
N THR A 64 -1.18 0.36 5.73
CA THR A 64 -1.60 -1.01 6.05
C THR A 64 -2.72 -1.48 5.11
N ALA A 65 -3.70 -0.63 4.85
CA ALA A 65 -4.83 -0.92 3.97
C ALA A 65 -4.38 -1.16 2.53
N GLY A 66 -3.56 -0.26 1.96
CA GLY A 66 -2.98 -0.43 0.63
C GLY A 66 -2.10 -1.68 0.52
N GLY A 67 -1.29 -1.94 1.54
CA GLY A 67 -0.50 -3.16 1.64
C GLY A 67 -1.34 -4.44 1.66
N THR A 68 -2.49 -4.41 2.34
CA THR A 68 -3.41 -5.56 2.39
C THR A 68 -3.96 -5.89 0.99
N MET A 69 -4.24 -4.87 0.17
CA MET A 69 -4.71 -5.07 -1.21
C MET A 69 -3.62 -5.71 -2.10
N ALA A 70 -2.35 -5.44 -1.85
CA ALA A 70 -1.23 -6.07 -2.55
C ALA A 70 -1.03 -7.54 -2.17
N LYS A 71 -1.58 -8.02 -1.05
CA LYS A 71 -1.42 -9.42 -0.65
C LYS A 71 -1.97 -10.38 -1.70
N LEU A 72 -3.05 -9.98 -2.37
CA LEU A 72 -3.70 -10.68 -3.48
C LEU A 72 -2.77 -10.95 -4.68
N VAL A 73 -1.73 -10.13 -4.84
CA VAL A 73 -0.80 -10.19 -5.98
C VAL A 73 0.64 -10.49 -5.56
N SER A 74 0.90 -10.61 -4.25
CA SER A 74 2.24 -10.90 -3.78
C SER A 74 2.70 -12.29 -4.27
N PRO A 75 3.92 -12.43 -4.81
CA PRO A 75 4.41 -13.71 -5.37
C PRO A 75 4.26 -14.88 -4.39
N GLN A 76 4.51 -14.63 -3.11
CA GLN A 76 4.35 -15.63 -2.05
C GLN A 76 2.91 -16.11 -1.91
N SER A 77 1.92 -15.20 -1.86
CA SER A 77 0.51 -15.57 -1.74
C SER A 77 -0.03 -16.26 -3.00
N ILE A 78 0.44 -15.83 -4.17
CA ILE A 78 0.10 -16.48 -5.45
C ILE A 78 0.61 -17.91 -5.49
N ALA A 79 1.89 -18.15 -5.11
CA ALA A 79 2.48 -19.49 -5.10
C ALA A 79 1.77 -20.43 -4.12
N ILE A 80 1.40 -19.93 -2.93
CA ILE A 80 0.63 -20.72 -1.95
C ILE A 80 -0.76 -21.06 -2.51
N ALA A 81 -1.44 -20.09 -3.13
CA ALA A 81 -2.76 -20.30 -3.69
C ALA A 81 -2.77 -21.30 -4.86
N THR A 82 -1.80 -21.21 -5.79
CA THR A 82 -1.69 -22.17 -6.90
C THR A 82 -1.37 -23.57 -6.41
N ALA A 83 -0.50 -23.72 -5.42
CA ALA A 83 -0.20 -25.00 -4.78
C ALA A 83 -1.44 -25.61 -4.09
N ALA A 84 -2.19 -24.80 -3.34
CA ALA A 84 -3.37 -25.26 -2.60
C ALA A 84 -4.50 -25.79 -3.49
N VAL A 85 -4.63 -25.28 -4.72
CA VAL A 85 -5.67 -25.70 -5.69
C VAL A 85 -5.15 -26.66 -6.76
N GLY A 86 -3.92 -27.19 -6.61
CA GLY A 86 -3.33 -28.14 -7.56
C GLY A 86 -3.01 -27.56 -8.94
N LYS A 87 -2.78 -26.24 -9.02
CA LYS A 87 -2.46 -25.51 -10.26
C LYS A 87 -1.06 -24.89 -10.24
N ALA A 88 -0.10 -25.57 -9.62
CA ALA A 88 1.32 -25.15 -9.65
C ALA A 88 1.80 -24.96 -11.10
N GLY A 89 2.53 -23.88 -11.37
CA GLY A 89 2.92 -23.46 -12.73
C GLY A 89 1.92 -22.53 -13.42
N GLN A 90 0.76 -22.25 -12.82
CA GLN A 90 -0.23 -21.28 -13.33
C GLN A 90 -0.21 -19.94 -12.56
N GLU A 91 0.90 -19.60 -11.89
CA GLU A 91 1.05 -18.39 -11.08
C GLU A 91 0.80 -17.12 -11.90
N SER A 92 1.28 -17.08 -13.15
CA SER A 92 1.08 -15.93 -14.03
C SER A 92 -0.40 -15.72 -14.38
N ALA A 93 -1.16 -16.80 -14.58
CA ALA A 93 -2.58 -16.71 -14.88
C ALA A 93 -3.36 -16.21 -13.65
N LEU A 94 -3.04 -16.72 -12.47
CA LEU A 94 -3.65 -16.28 -11.22
C LEU A 94 -3.30 -14.81 -10.92
N LEU A 95 -2.04 -14.42 -11.06
CA LEU A 95 -1.58 -13.04 -10.87
C LEU A 95 -2.31 -12.07 -11.79
N LYS A 96 -2.42 -12.37 -13.10
CA LYS A 96 -3.16 -11.52 -14.04
C LYS A 96 -4.62 -11.35 -13.65
N MET A 97 -5.25 -12.42 -13.15
CA MET A 97 -6.62 -12.39 -12.68
C MET A 97 -6.79 -11.59 -11.37
N THR A 98 -5.87 -11.72 -10.42
CA THR A 98 -5.97 -11.04 -9.12
C THR A 98 -5.52 -9.58 -9.19
N LEU A 99 -4.63 -9.24 -10.14
CA LEU A 99 -4.11 -7.89 -10.32
C LEU A 99 -5.21 -6.85 -10.56
N LYS A 100 -6.20 -7.17 -11.40
CA LYS A 100 -7.35 -6.28 -11.62
C LYS A 100 -8.13 -5.97 -10.33
N TYR A 101 -8.34 -6.98 -9.47
CA TYR A 101 -9.04 -6.81 -8.21
C TYR A 101 -8.21 -6.03 -7.20
N SER A 102 -6.91 -6.35 -7.12
CA SER A 102 -5.96 -5.64 -6.26
C SER A 102 -5.87 -4.15 -6.59
N ILE A 103 -5.77 -3.81 -7.88
CA ILE A 103 -5.74 -2.41 -8.34
C ILE A 103 -7.09 -1.73 -8.09
N GLY A 104 -8.22 -2.38 -8.36
CA GLY A 104 -9.54 -1.81 -8.09
C GLY A 104 -9.74 -1.47 -6.61
N LEU A 105 -9.34 -2.37 -5.71
CA LEU A 105 -9.37 -2.14 -4.27
C LEU A 105 -8.35 -1.07 -3.83
N LEU A 106 -7.17 -1.02 -4.44
CA LEU A 106 -6.19 0.03 -4.17
C LEU A 106 -6.75 1.42 -4.50
N ILE A 107 -7.37 1.58 -5.68
CA ILE A 107 -7.99 2.84 -6.08
C ILE A 107 -9.07 3.26 -5.08
N PHE A 108 -9.91 2.31 -4.65
CA PHE A 108 -10.91 2.55 -3.62
C PHE A 108 -10.28 3.06 -2.30
N VAL A 109 -9.22 2.40 -1.81
CA VAL A 109 -8.52 2.81 -0.58
C VAL A 109 -7.88 4.19 -0.76
N CYS A 110 -7.26 4.49 -1.90
CA CYS A 110 -6.70 5.81 -2.21
C CYS A 110 -7.76 6.91 -2.08
N ILE A 111 -8.91 6.74 -2.75
CA ILE A 111 -10.01 7.71 -2.71
C ILE A 111 -10.54 7.84 -1.28
N TRP A 112 -10.73 6.73 -0.58
CA TRP A 112 -11.23 6.71 0.79
C TRP A 112 -10.30 7.44 1.77
N THR A 113 -8.99 7.20 1.69
CA THR A 113 -7.98 7.90 2.49
C THR A 113 -7.98 9.40 2.21
N PHE A 114 -8.11 9.80 0.94
CA PHE A 114 -8.18 11.22 0.57
C PHE A 114 -9.43 11.92 1.15
N VAL A 115 -10.59 11.27 1.09
CA VAL A 115 -11.82 11.78 1.69
C VAL A 115 -11.67 11.93 3.21
N LEU A 116 -11.13 10.93 3.89
CA LEU A 116 -10.88 10.98 5.33
C LEU A 116 -9.89 12.10 5.71
N ALA A 117 -8.83 12.29 4.93
CA ALA A 117 -7.83 13.35 5.15
C ALA A 117 -8.39 14.77 4.92
N SER A 118 -9.50 14.90 4.19
CA SER A 118 -10.16 16.18 3.96
C SER A 118 -11.21 16.52 5.02
N LEU A 119 -11.62 15.53 5.82
CA LEU A 119 -12.65 15.66 6.86
C LEU A 119 -12.08 15.80 8.28
N LEU A 120 -10.88 15.27 8.51
CA LEU A 120 -10.14 15.27 9.78
C LEU A 120 -9.05 16.33 9.77
#